data_AF-A0A349DPS9-F1
#
_entry.id   AF-A0A349DPS9-F1
#
_cell.length_a   1.000
_cell.length_b   1.000
_cell.length_c   1.000
_cell.angle_alpha   90.00
_cell.angle_beta   90.00
_cell.angle_gamma   90.00
#
_symmetry.space_group_name_H-M   'P 1'
#
loop_
_entity.id
_entity.type
_entity.pdbx_description
1 polymer ?
#
loop_
_entity_poly.entity_id
_entity_poly.type
_entity_poly.pdbx_seq_one_letter_code
_entity_poly.pdbx_strand_id
1 'polypeptide(L)'
;MNQSDKKYLKDLLSRDPRLAVEKLKDHLTSMPKMLAKATEIETQQESLMGEAISQGERENRQSELNDSILHLIEEVAIDEVEPGAQIIGHPKYRWILFELIALGLVSVGGILALVVNQLYIPAVVILGVLLGFAFIFGKSVMTYLKNQQTIRDRGKKYYADLEAYPNRTKVLIEGDSWFNDHNGKDAADYLSESYNVYSFAEKGIKMRGILKDSDFRKLIVLEKPQVVLLSAGGRELFEGYFKEIVKTTASGDDFFTPYYTAFKRDIAELYEDAMEDLATKAENVIVSGYDHVVYKKGAVHDLLTKRGFSDINAVKTKLIDDLNEIIDASAAKYTNVFYVDLRGTLTNPSDWQDELHPNAAGFSKIADKFKAKIEEVTTS
;
A
#
# COMPACT_ATOMS: atom_id res chain seq x y z
N MET A 1 -10.78 -4.59 17.89
CA MET A 1 -10.48 -5.44 19.05
C MET A 1 -9.16 -4.98 19.66
N ASN A 2 -9.10 -4.69 20.95
CA ASN A 2 -7.87 -4.19 21.60
C ASN A 2 -6.93 -5.35 22.02
N GLN A 3 -5.76 -5.05 22.59
CA GLN A 3 -4.79 -6.09 23.02
C GLN A 3 -5.29 -6.93 24.20
N SER A 4 -6.08 -6.35 25.10
CA SER A 4 -6.70 -7.09 26.20
C SER A 4 -7.68 -8.13 25.67
N ASP A 5 -8.53 -7.75 24.72
CA ASP A 5 -9.47 -8.64 24.04
C ASP A 5 -8.73 -9.73 23.26
N LYS A 6 -7.66 -9.37 22.51
CA LYS A 6 -6.80 -10.32 21.80
C LYS A 6 -6.23 -11.36 22.76
N LYS A 7 -5.65 -10.92 23.88
CA LYS A 7 -5.07 -11.80 24.90
C LYS A 7 -6.13 -12.68 25.53
N TYR A 8 -7.30 -12.11 25.85
CA TYR A 8 -8.44 -12.84 26.38
C TYR A 8 -8.90 -13.94 25.43
N LEU A 9 -9.11 -13.63 24.14
CA LEU A 9 -9.54 -14.61 23.15
C LEU A 9 -8.49 -15.69 22.89
N LYS A 10 -7.18 -15.36 22.91
CA LYS A 10 -6.12 -16.37 22.79
C LYS A 10 -6.09 -17.33 23.98
N ASP A 11 -6.23 -16.81 25.20
CA ASP A 11 -6.33 -17.64 26.41
C ASP A 11 -7.61 -18.49 26.38
N LEU A 12 -8.73 -17.89 25.98
CA LEU A 12 -10.01 -18.56 25.86
C LEU A 12 -9.98 -19.67 24.81
N LEU A 13 -9.35 -19.45 23.65
CA LEU A 13 -9.21 -20.44 22.59
C LEU A 13 -8.50 -21.72 23.07
N SER A 14 -7.55 -21.59 24.00
CA SER A 14 -6.84 -22.75 24.56
C SER A 14 -7.69 -23.56 25.57
N ARG A 15 -8.75 -22.97 26.13
CA ARG A 15 -9.59 -23.56 27.18
C ARG A 15 -10.94 -24.01 26.65
N ASP A 16 -11.57 -23.17 25.84
CA ASP A 16 -12.89 -23.34 25.25
C ASP A 16 -12.94 -22.69 23.85
N PRO A 17 -12.57 -23.44 22.80
CA PRO A 17 -12.57 -22.94 21.43
C PRO A 17 -13.93 -22.43 20.94
N ARG A 18 -15.03 -23.00 21.42
CA ARG A 18 -16.38 -22.60 21.01
C ARG A 18 -16.72 -21.23 21.55
N LEU A 19 -16.49 -21.03 22.85
CA LEU A 19 -16.73 -19.74 23.49
C LEU A 19 -15.80 -18.65 22.92
N ALA A 20 -14.57 -19.01 22.53
CA ALA A 20 -13.67 -18.10 21.84
C ALA A 20 -14.22 -17.62 20.49
N VAL A 21 -14.82 -18.51 19.68
CA VAL A 21 -15.46 -18.14 18.40
C VAL A 21 -16.68 -17.27 18.64
N GLU A 22 -17.53 -17.61 19.61
CA GLU A 22 -18.70 -16.80 19.98
C GLU A 22 -18.28 -15.36 20.33
N LYS A 23 -17.30 -15.19 21.22
CA LYS A 23 -16.81 -13.87 21.62
C LYS A 23 -16.06 -13.13 20.52
N LEU A 24 -15.38 -13.86 19.63
CA LEU A 24 -14.78 -13.25 18.45
C LEU A 24 -15.85 -12.68 17.50
N LYS A 25 -16.99 -13.37 17.32
CA LYS A 25 -18.08 -12.89 16.47
C LYS A 25 -18.66 -11.55 16.93
N ASP A 26 -18.71 -11.30 18.25
CA ASP A 26 -19.14 -10.00 18.80
C ASP A 26 -18.27 -8.85 18.26
N HIS A 27 -16.96 -9.07 18.14
CA HIS A 27 -16.00 -8.11 17.58
C HIS A 27 -16.04 -8.02 16.04
N LEU A 28 -16.63 -9.01 15.36
CA LEU A 28 -16.70 -9.10 13.91
C LEU A 28 -18.01 -8.59 13.31
N THR A 29 -18.95 -8.13 14.13
CA THR A 29 -20.27 -7.61 13.69
C THR A 29 -20.18 -6.51 12.62
N SER A 30 -19.10 -5.71 12.63
CA SER A 30 -18.83 -4.67 11.62
C SER A 30 -18.01 -5.15 10.40
N MET A 31 -17.66 -6.43 10.33
CA MET A 31 -16.78 -7.02 9.30
C MET A 31 -17.44 -8.27 8.66
N PRO A 32 -18.42 -8.10 7.75
CA PRO A 32 -19.28 -9.20 7.28
C PRO A 32 -18.54 -10.41 6.70
N LYS A 33 -17.47 -10.19 5.91
CA LYS A 33 -16.63 -11.27 5.37
C LYS A 33 -15.96 -12.10 6.47
N MET A 34 -15.38 -11.43 7.48
CA MET A 34 -14.73 -12.10 8.61
C MET A 34 -15.74 -12.79 9.52
N LEU A 35 -16.90 -12.17 9.73
CA LEU A 35 -18.01 -12.78 10.47
C LEU A 35 -18.53 -14.06 9.79
N ALA A 36 -18.64 -14.05 8.47
CA ALA A 36 -19.00 -15.25 7.70
C ALA A 36 -17.98 -16.36 7.89
N LYS A 37 -16.68 -16.05 7.82
CA LYS A 37 -15.59 -17.01 8.07
C LYS A 37 -15.61 -17.56 9.51
N ALA A 38 -15.85 -16.72 10.51
CA ALA A 38 -16.01 -17.17 11.90
C ALA A 38 -17.23 -18.08 12.09
N THR A 39 -18.33 -17.79 11.39
CA THR A 39 -19.56 -18.62 11.41
C THR A 39 -19.34 -19.97 10.71
N GLU A 40 -18.57 -20.00 9.63
CA GLU A 40 -18.16 -21.24 8.97
C GLU A 40 -17.33 -22.13 9.91
N ILE A 41 -16.35 -21.55 10.61
CA ILE A 41 -15.52 -22.26 11.59
C ILE A 41 -16.37 -22.82 12.73
N GLU A 42 -17.31 -22.03 13.26
CA GLU A 42 -18.26 -22.47 14.29
C GLU A 42 -19.06 -23.69 13.82
N THR A 43 -19.59 -23.63 12.58
CA THR A 43 -20.33 -24.75 11.97
C THR A 43 -19.45 -26.00 11.84
N GLN A 44 -18.18 -25.85 11.47
CA GLN A 44 -17.23 -26.96 11.39
C GLN A 44 -16.93 -27.56 12.78
N GLN A 45 -16.81 -26.73 13.82
CA GLN A 45 -16.66 -27.20 15.22
C GLN A 45 -17.90 -27.94 15.73
N GLU A 46 -19.10 -27.56 15.29
CA GLU A 46 -20.34 -28.28 15.59
C GLU A 46 -20.40 -29.65 14.91
N SER A 47 -20.06 -29.72 13.62
CA SER A 47 -19.97 -30.98 12.86
C SER A 47 -19.00 -31.97 13.51
N LEU A 48 -17.82 -31.48 13.89
CA LEU A 48 -16.74 -32.31 14.44
C LEU A 48 -17.14 -33.07 15.73
N MET A 49 -18.07 -32.50 16.51
CA MET A 49 -18.58 -33.13 17.73
C MET A 49 -19.63 -34.21 17.46
N GLY A 50 -20.30 -34.18 16.31
CA GLY A 50 -21.27 -35.20 15.87
C GLY A 50 -20.64 -36.35 15.08
N GLU A 51 -19.42 -36.20 14.59
CA GLU A 51 -18.75 -37.19 13.74
C GLU A 51 -18.19 -38.38 14.54
N ALA A 52 -18.44 -39.59 14.04
CA ALA A 52 -17.89 -40.84 14.54
C ALA A 52 -16.46 -41.09 14.01
N ILE A 53 -15.56 -40.17 14.30
CA ILE A 53 -14.14 -40.23 13.92
C ILE A 53 -13.26 -40.68 15.09
N SER A 54 -12.03 -41.09 14.77
CA SER A 54 -11.04 -41.42 15.81
C SER A 54 -10.67 -40.19 16.65
N GLN A 55 -10.25 -40.42 17.90
CA GLN A 55 -9.84 -39.33 18.78
C GLN A 55 -8.68 -38.50 18.19
N GLY A 56 -7.68 -39.15 17.60
CA GLY A 56 -6.54 -38.44 17.00
C GLY A 56 -6.92 -37.60 15.78
N GLU A 57 -7.85 -38.08 14.96
CA GLU A 57 -8.38 -37.29 13.83
C GLU A 57 -9.18 -36.08 14.31
N ARG A 58 -9.97 -36.25 15.38
CA ARG A 58 -10.70 -35.16 16.03
C ARG A 58 -9.74 -34.09 16.57
N GLU A 59 -8.69 -34.50 17.26
CA GLU A 59 -7.66 -33.60 17.79
C GLU A 59 -6.95 -32.83 16.67
N ASN A 60 -6.58 -33.50 15.57
CA ASN A 60 -5.94 -32.85 14.43
C ASN A 60 -6.84 -31.79 13.78
N ARG A 61 -8.10 -32.13 13.48
CA ARG A 61 -9.05 -31.17 12.89
C ARG A 61 -9.36 -30.02 13.84
N GLN A 62 -9.48 -30.29 15.15
CA GLN A 62 -9.66 -29.23 16.14
C GLN A 62 -8.46 -28.27 16.18
N SER A 63 -7.23 -28.79 16.02
CA SER A 63 -6.02 -27.97 15.92
C SER A 63 -6.08 -27.05 14.69
N GLU A 64 -6.45 -27.57 13.52
CA GLU A 64 -6.58 -26.78 12.28
C GLU A 64 -7.63 -25.66 12.41
N LEU A 65 -8.75 -25.96 13.08
CA LEU A 65 -9.79 -24.97 13.39
C LEU A 65 -9.26 -23.90 14.36
N ASN A 66 -8.53 -24.31 15.39
CA ASN A 66 -7.93 -23.39 16.35
C ASN A 66 -6.91 -22.46 15.68
N ASP A 67 -6.09 -22.97 14.76
CA ASP A 67 -5.13 -22.15 13.99
C ASP A 67 -5.86 -21.13 13.10
N SER A 68 -6.98 -21.54 12.49
CA SER A 68 -7.82 -20.64 11.70
C SER A 68 -8.45 -19.52 12.54
N ILE A 69 -8.87 -19.83 13.77
CA ILE A 69 -9.39 -18.84 14.73
C ILE A 69 -8.27 -17.91 15.19
N LEU A 70 -7.08 -18.45 15.47
CA LEU A 70 -5.93 -17.65 15.88
C LEU A 70 -5.55 -16.65 14.79
N HIS A 71 -5.57 -17.05 13.52
CA HIS A 71 -5.34 -16.16 12.39
C HIS A 71 -6.40 -15.04 12.32
N LEU A 72 -7.68 -15.36 12.51
CA LEU A 72 -8.73 -14.36 12.57
C LEU A 72 -8.54 -13.39 13.74
N ILE A 73 -8.17 -13.89 14.93
CA ILE A 73 -7.88 -13.05 16.10
C ILE A 73 -6.72 -12.08 15.78
N GLU A 74 -5.69 -12.56 15.06
CA GLU A 74 -4.54 -11.73 14.67
C GLU A 74 -4.87 -10.70 13.61
N GLU A 75 -5.73 -11.02 12.64
CA GLU A 75 -6.20 -10.07 11.63
C GLU A 75 -7.06 -8.94 12.22
N VAL A 76 -7.83 -9.24 13.28
CA VAL A 76 -8.81 -8.31 13.88
C VAL A 76 -8.21 -7.50 15.03
N ALA A 77 -7.12 -7.99 15.64
CA ALA A 77 -6.49 -7.32 16.75
C ALA A 77 -5.71 -6.08 16.32
N ILE A 78 -6.03 -4.94 16.93
CA ILE A 78 -5.24 -3.73 16.81
C ILE A 78 -4.09 -3.84 17.82
N ASP A 79 -2.85 -3.72 17.37
CA ASP A 79 -1.70 -3.57 18.26
C ASP A 79 -1.77 -2.19 18.93
N GLU A 80 -2.25 -2.17 20.19
CA GLU A 80 -2.16 -1.00 21.06
C GLU A 80 -0.68 -0.71 21.32
N VAL A 81 -0.21 0.38 20.78
CA VAL A 81 1.05 1.00 21.16
C VAL A 81 0.76 2.48 21.23
N GLU A 82 1.39 3.18 22.18
CA GLU A 82 1.14 4.59 22.45
C GLU A 82 1.14 5.44 21.16
N PRO A 83 0.14 6.33 20.97
CA PRO A 83 0.10 7.26 19.85
C PRO A 83 1.40 8.06 19.82
N GLY A 84 2.19 7.91 18.75
CA GLY A 84 3.51 8.54 18.57
C GLY A 84 4.71 7.61 18.78
N ALA A 85 4.59 6.50 19.51
CA ALA A 85 5.68 5.53 19.69
C ALA A 85 5.79 4.52 18.51
N GLN A 86 4.69 4.23 17.79
CA GLN A 86 4.68 3.25 16.68
C GLN A 86 5.52 3.64 15.46
N ILE A 87 5.69 4.93 15.20
CA ILE A 87 6.27 5.38 13.93
C ILE A 87 7.80 5.48 14.04
N ILE A 88 8.32 5.47 15.28
CA ILE A 88 9.76 5.42 15.55
C ILE A 88 10.16 3.96 15.82
N GLY A 89 10.16 3.14 14.76
CA GLY A 89 10.78 1.81 14.79
C GLY A 89 9.81 0.64 14.55
N HIS A 90 9.09 0.67 13.43
CA HIS A 90 8.22 -0.43 13.02
C HIS A 90 8.97 -1.80 12.96
N PRO A 91 8.43 -2.90 13.55
CA PRO A 91 9.12 -4.18 13.70
C PRO A 91 9.54 -4.84 12.38
N LYS A 92 8.70 -4.74 11.34
CA LYS A 92 8.93 -5.31 10.00
C LYS A 92 10.22 -4.78 9.36
N TYR A 93 10.65 -3.58 9.77
CA TYR A 93 11.75 -2.87 9.12
C TYR A 93 12.97 -2.66 10.01
N ARG A 94 12.79 -2.72 11.34
CA ARG A 94 13.92 -2.90 12.25
C ARG A 94 14.71 -4.14 11.86
N TRP A 95 14.05 -5.26 11.58
CA TRP A 95 14.74 -6.50 11.18
C TRP A 95 15.57 -6.34 9.91
N ILE A 96 15.04 -5.74 8.84
CA ILE A 96 15.79 -5.54 7.59
C ILE A 96 16.99 -4.60 7.80
N LEU A 97 16.81 -3.50 8.52
CA LEU A 97 17.91 -2.58 8.80
C LEU A 97 18.96 -3.21 9.72
N PHE A 98 18.54 -3.96 10.74
CA PHE A 98 19.45 -4.73 11.61
C PHE A 98 20.19 -5.81 10.84
N GLU A 99 19.52 -6.55 9.95
CA GLU A 99 20.15 -7.57 9.11
C GLU A 99 21.15 -6.95 8.14
N LEU A 100 20.83 -5.81 7.51
CA LEU A 100 21.75 -5.09 6.63
C LEU A 100 22.96 -4.53 7.39
N ILE A 101 22.75 -3.97 8.58
CA ILE A 101 23.84 -3.49 9.45
C ILE A 101 24.69 -4.66 9.94
N ALA A 102 24.06 -5.76 10.36
CA ALA A 102 24.76 -6.96 10.84
C ALA A 102 25.56 -7.61 9.70
N LEU A 103 24.97 -7.77 8.50
CA LEU A 103 25.67 -8.20 7.29
C LEU A 103 26.85 -7.28 6.98
N GLY A 104 26.65 -5.97 7.05
CA GLY A 104 27.72 -4.99 6.85
C GLY A 104 28.87 -5.16 7.84
N LEU A 105 28.58 -5.25 9.13
CA LEU A 105 29.58 -5.41 10.19
C LEU A 105 30.32 -6.75 10.11
N VAL A 106 29.59 -7.85 9.89
CA VAL A 106 30.18 -9.20 9.72
C VAL A 106 31.07 -9.24 8.49
N SER A 107 30.65 -8.62 7.39
CA SER A 107 31.41 -8.58 6.15
C SER A 107 32.70 -7.77 6.27
N VAL A 108 32.64 -6.61 6.94
CA VAL A 108 33.82 -5.77 7.21
C VAL A 108 34.79 -6.52 8.14
N GLY A 109 34.30 -7.16 9.20
CA GLY A 109 35.12 -7.97 10.10
C GLY A 109 35.77 -9.17 9.40
N GLY A 110 35.04 -9.86 8.52
CA GLY A 110 35.56 -10.97 7.70
C GLY A 110 36.64 -10.53 6.72
N ILE A 111 36.45 -9.40 6.04
CA ILE A 111 37.46 -8.81 5.14
C ILE A 111 38.71 -8.44 5.94
N LEU A 112 38.58 -7.78 7.09
CA LEU A 112 39.70 -7.43 7.97
C LEU A 112 40.48 -8.66 8.43
N ALA A 113 39.78 -9.72 8.86
CA ALA A 113 40.42 -10.96 9.29
C ALA A 113 41.19 -11.65 8.14
N LEU A 114 40.64 -11.63 6.92
CA LEU A 114 41.31 -12.15 5.73
C LEU A 114 42.56 -11.34 5.37
N VAL A 115 42.48 -10.01 5.46
CA VAL A 115 43.62 -9.12 5.21
C VAL A 115 44.72 -9.33 6.25
N VAL A 116 44.38 -9.43 7.54
CA VAL A 116 45.33 -9.71 8.63
C VAL A 116 46.03 -11.06 8.42
N ASN A 117 45.30 -12.06 7.95
CA ASN A 117 45.84 -13.39 7.62
C ASN A 117 46.49 -13.46 6.22
N GLN A 118 46.74 -12.33 5.56
CA GLN A 118 47.34 -12.23 4.22
C GLN A 118 46.58 -12.99 3.10
N LEU A 119 45.30 -13.26 3.29
CA LEU A 119 44.39 -13.89 2.31
C LEU A 119 43.73 -12.81 1.43
N TYR A 120 44.55 -12.11 0.64
CA TYR A 120 44.09 -10.95 -0.14
C TYR A 120 43.12 -11.30 -1.27
N ILE A 121 43.32 -12.43 -1.96
CA ILE A 121 42.44 -12.84 -3.07
C ILE A 121 41.00 -13.08 -2.56
N PRO A 122 40.77 -13.89 -1.50
CA PRO A 122 39.44 -14.01 -0.88
C PRO A 122 38.85 -12.68 -0.42
N ALA A 123 39.65 -11.80 0.18
CA ALA A 123 39.19 -10.48 0.63
C ALA A 123 38.67 -9.61 -0.54
N VAL A 124 39.39 -9.60 -1.67
CA VAL A 124 38.99 -8.87 -2.88
C VAL A 124 37.72 -9.47 -3.50
N VAL A 125 37.58 -10.80 -3.51
CA VAL A 125 36.37 -11.45 -4.03
C VAL A 125 35.14 -11.09 -3.19
N ILE A 126 35.24 -11.14 -1.85
CA ILE A 126 34.14 -10.76 -0.96
C ILE A 126 33.80 -9.27 -1.14
N LEU A 127 34.81 -8.40 -1.23
CA LEU A 127 34.57 -6.97 -1.48
C LEU A 127 33.87 -6.74 -2.82
N GLY A 128 34.29 -7.44 -3.88
CA GLY A 128 33.64 -7.38 -5.19
C GLY A 128 32.18 -7.83 -5.16
N VAL A 129 31.86 -8.89 -4.41
CA VAL A 129 30.49 -9.36 -4.20
C VAL A 129 29.67 -8.31 -3.45
N LEU A 130 30.19 -7.74 -2.36
CA LEU A 130 29.50 -6.70 -1.59
C LEU A 130 29.24 -5.44 -2.42
N LEU A 131 30.21 -5.01 -3.23
CA LEU A 131 30.03 -3.88 -4.14
C LEU A 131 28.97 -4.20 -5.21
N GLY A 132 28.94 -5.43 -5.72
CA GLY A 132 27.87 -5.90 -6.60
C GLY A 132 26.49 -5.86 -5.94
N PHE A 133 26.37 -6.35 -4.71
CA PHE A 133 25.14 -6.26 -3.92
C PHE A 133 24.74 -4.81 -3.65
N ALA A 134 25.67 -3.95 -3.24
CA ALA A 134 25.40 -2.53 -3.00
C ALA A 134 24.95 -1.82 -4.30
N PHE A 135 25.51 -2.19 -5.45
CA PHE A 135 25.09 -1.65 -6.74
C PHE A 135 23.67 -2.12 -7.13
N ILE A 136 23.36 -3.41 -6.94
CA ILE A 136 22.05 -3.98 -7.29
C ILE A 136 20.94 -3.48 -6.36
N PHE A 137 21.19 -3.46 -5.05
CA PHE A 137 20.17 -3.18 -4.04
C PHE A 137 20.20 -1.74 -3.51
N GLY A 138 21.29 -1.00 -3.71
CA GLY A 138 21.50 0.32 -3.12
C GLY A 138 20.42 1.34 -3.47
N LYS A 139 19.93 1.33 -4.72
CA LYS A 139 18.84 2.23 -5.14
C LYS A 139 17.52 1.92 -4.42
N SER A 140 17.18 0.65 -4.28
CA SER A 140 15.95 0.21 -3.60
C SER A 140 16.01 0.52 -2.10
N VAL A 141 17.16 0.23 -1.45
CA VAL A 141 17.38 0.54 -0.03
C VAL A 141 17.35 2.05 0.19
N MET A 142 17.99 2.85 -0.68
CA MET A 142 17.99 4.31 -0.54
C MET A 142 16.59 4.90 -0.76
N THR A 143 15.83 4.39 -1.72
CA THR A 143 14.43 4.83 -1.95
C THR A 143 13.58 4.51 -0.74
N TYR A 144 13.72 3.31 -0.19
CA TYR A 144 13.04 2.90 1.03
C TYR A 144 13.39 3.83 2.22
N LEU A 145 14.67 4.08 2.47
CA LEU A 145 15.09 4.97 3.56
C LEU A 145 14.54 6.39 3.40
N LYS A 146 14.49 6.90 2.16
CA LYS A 146 13.86 8.20 1.86
C LYS A 146 12.36 8.18 2.12
N ASN A 147 11.63 7.14 1.69
CA ASN A 147 10.20 7.00 1.99
C ASN A 147 9.95 7.10 3.50
N GLN A 148 10.70 6.32 4.29
CA GLN A 148 10.55 6.29 5.74
C GLN A 148 10.89 7.63 6.41
N GLN A 149 11.94 8.30 5.92
CA GLN A 149 12.27 9.64 6.40
C GLN A 149 11.13 10.63 6.12
N THR A 150 10.61 10.65 4.89
CA THR A 150 9.52 11.53 4.49
C THR A 150 8.24 11.28 5.30
N ILE A 151 7.83 10.02 5.45
CA ILE A 151 6.65 9.64 6.27
C ILE A 151 6.85 10.10 7.72
N ARG A 152 8.04 9.91 8.29
CA ARG A 152 8.34 10.35 9.66
C ARG A 152 8.27 11.86 9.79
N ASP A 153 8.86 12.60 8.86
CA ASP A 153 8.91 14.06 8.93
C ASP A 153 7.52 14.68 8.70
N ARG A 154 6.71 14.09 7.82
CA ARG A 154 5.30 14.44 7.64
C ARG A 154 4.45 14.14 8.86
N GLY A 155 4.69 13.00 9.53
CA GLY A 155 4.02 12.69 10.80
C GLY A 155 4.31 13.70 11.89
N LYS A 156 5.58 14.10 12.07
CA LYS A 156 5.94 15.18 13.01
C LYS A 156 5.23 16.48 12.68
N LYS A 157 5.21 16.85 11.39
CA LYS A 157 4.52 18.07 10.92
C LYS A 157 3.02 18.00 11.18
N TYR A 158 2.38 16.87 10.89
CA TYR A 158 0.96 16.64 11.14
C TYR A 158 0.59 16.90 12.61
N TYR A 159 1.31 16.33 13.57
CA TYR A 159 1.01 16.55 14.99
C TYR A 159 1.30 17.99 15.45
N ALA A 160 2.34 18.62 14.91
CA ALA A 160 2.58 20.04 15.17
C ALA A 160 1.47 20.93 14.60
N ASP A 161 0.97 20.61 13.40
CA ASP A 161 -0.14 21.34 12.76
C ASP A 161 -1.47 21.08 13.48
N LEU A 162 -1.70 19.89 14.03
CA LEU A 162 -2.87 19.60 14.89
C LEU A 162 -2.88 20.49 16.14
N GLU A 163 -1.72 20.72 16.76
CA GLU A 163 -1.61 21.60 17.93
C GLU A 163 -1.81 23.07 17.54
N ALA A 164 -1.21 23.51 16.44
CA ALA A 164 -1.31 24.90 15.97
C ALA A 164 -2.68 25.25 15.35
N TYR A 165 -3.31 24.29 14.68
CA TYR A 165 -4.52 24.47 13.87
C TYR A 165 -5.52 23.31 14.09
N PRO A 166 -6.06 23.16 15.32
CA PRO A 166 -6.88 22.01 15.70
C PRO A 166 -8.19 21.89 14.90
N ASN A 167 -8.65 22.99 14.29
CA ASN A 167 -9.91 23.02 13.53
C ASN A 167 -9.73 22.74 12.03
N ARG A 168 -8.51 22.56 11.53
CA ARG A 168 -8.31 22.18 10.12
C ARG A 168 -8.77 20.73 9.91
N THR A 169 -9.33 20.46 8.74
CA THR A 169 -9.69 19.11 8.30
C THR A 169 -8.48 18.18 8.42
N LYS A 170 -8.66 17.03 9.06
CA LYS A 170 -7.64 15.98 9.12
C LYS A 170 -7.76 15.11 7.88
N VAL A 171 -6.66 14.99 7.17
CA VAL A 171 -6.56 14.25 5.92
C VAL A 171 -5.45 13.22 6.08
N LEU A 172 -5.79 11.94 6.02
CA LEU A 172 -4.80 10.88 5.89
C LEU A 172 -4.65 10.49 4.42
N ILE A 173 -3.42 10.31 3.96
CA ILE A 173 -3.13 9.98 2.56
C ILE A 173 -2.37 8.68 2.52
N GLU A 174 -2.80 7.78 1.65
CA GLU A 174 -2.06 6.58 1.26
C GLU A 174 -1.88 6.59 -0.26
N GLY A 175 -0.75 6.10 -0.75
CA GLY A 175 -0.51 6.07 -2.18
C GLY A 175 0.95 5.91 -2.60
N ASP A 176 1.28 6.49 -3.75
CA ASP A 176 2.58 6.29 -4.40
C ASP A 176 3.38 7.58 -4.61
N SER A 177 4.24 7.62 -5.63
CA SER A 177 5.09 8.76 -5.95
C SER A 177 4.34 10.04 -6.29
N TRP A 178 3.03 10.00 -6.58
CA TRP A 178 2.24 11.23 -6.78
C TRP A 178 1.96 11.99 -5.48
N PHE A 179 2.10 11.31 -4.34
CA PHE A 179 1.99 11.86 -2.99
C PHE A 179 3.29 11.71 -2.19
N ASN A 180 4.37 11.22 -2.78
CA ASN A 180 5.70 11.13 -2.16
C ASN A 180 6.81 11.24 -3.22
N ASP A 181 6.93 12.41 -3.85
CA ASP A 181 8.01 12.66 -4.80
C ASP A 181 9.24 13.28 -4.12
N HIS A 182 10.37 12.60 -4.26
CA HIS A 182 11.64 13.04 -3.66
C HIS A 182 12.38 14.13 -4.45
N ASN A 183 11.82 14.67 -5.54
CA ASN A 183 12.49 15.69 -6.37
C ASN A 183 11.94 17.11 -6.17
N GLY A 184 10.93 17.30 -5.32
CA GLY A 184 10.32 18.61 -5.07
C GLY A 184 9.10 18.52 -4.17
N LYS A 185 8.28 19.57 -4.14
CA LYS A 185 6.95 19.51 -3.51
C LYS A 185 6.02 18.63 -4.33
N ASP A 186 5.36 17.70 -3.67
CA ASP A 186 4.30 16.88 -4.26
C ASP A 186 2.90 17.31 -3.81
N ALA A 187 1.87 16.58 -4.22
CA ALA A 187 0.48 16.90 -3.90
C ALA A 187 0.21 16.92 -2.38
N ALA A 188 0.83 16.03 -1.60
CA ALA A 188 0.63 15.99 -0.14
C ALA A 188 1.21 17.25 0.53
N ASP A 189 2.36 17.74 0.04
CA ASP A 189 2.98 18.95 0.57
C ASP A 189 2.07 20.18 0.35
N TYR A 190 1.49 20.32 -0.85
CA TYR A 190 0.55 21.42 -1.15
C TYR A 190 -0.78 21.32 -0.40
N LEU A 191 -1.25 20.10 -0.11
CA LEU A 191 -2.45 19.90 0.72
C LEU A 191 -2.18 20.28 2.19
N SER A 192 -0.96 20.01 2.69
CA SER A 192 -0.56 20.33 4.08
C SER A 192 -0.53 21.84 4.39
N GLU A 193 -0.57 22.69 3.36
CA GLU A 193 -0.65 24.14 3.53
C GLU A 193 -2.02 24.57 4.08
N SER A 194 -3.09 23.83 3.76
CA SER A 194 -4.48 24.14 4.12
C SER A 194 -5.11 23.15 5.11
N TYR A 195 -4.60 21.92 5.19
CA TYR A 195 -5.17 20.83 5.99
C TYR A 195 -4.14 20.21 6.94
N ASN A 196 -4.63 19.50 7.96
CA ASN A 196 -3.77 18.66 8.79
C ASN A 196 -3.54 17.34 8.05
N VAL A 197 -2.45 17.27 7.28
CA VAL A 197 -2.16 16.14 6.39
C VAL A 197 -1.13 15.20 6.99
N TYR A 198 -1.45 13.92 7.05
CA TYR A 198 -0.47 12.86 7.25
C TYR A 198 -0.47 11.90 6.05
N SER A 199 0.60 11.95 5.25
CA SER A 199 0.82 11.05 4.12
C SER A 199 1.74 9.87 4.46
N PHE A 200 1.25 8.66 4.18
CA PHE A 200 1.94 7.37 4.21
C PHE A 200 2.40 6.89 2.83
N ALA A 201 2.16 7.71 1.80
CA ALA A 201 2.49 7.34 0.44
C ALA A 201 3.97 6.99 0.25
N GLU A 202 4.26 6.01 -0.59
CA GLU A 202 5.61 5.48 -0.80
C GLU A 202 6.01 5.49 -2.28
N LYS A 203 7.15 6.11 -2.60
CA LYS A 203 7.68 6.03 -3.97
C LYS A 203 8.03 4.59 -4.32
N GLY A 204 7.45 4.12 -5.43
CA GLY A 204 7.73 2.80 -5.97
C GLY A 204 7.09 1.66 -5.19
N ILE A 205 6.09 1.90 -4.35
CA ILE A 205 5.30 0.82 -3.76
C ILE A 205 4.35 0.20 -4.82
N LYS A 206 3.95 -1.04 -4.59
CA LYS A 206 2.93 -1.74 -5.39
C LYS A 206 1.56 -1.48 -4.78
N MET A 207 0.53 -1.39 -5.61
CA MET A 207 -0.86 -1.26 -5.16
C MET A 207 -1.24 -2.34 -4.15
N ARG A 208 -0.84 -3.61 -4.37
CA ARG A 208 -1.14 -4.68 -3.39
C ARG A 208 -0.45 -4.46 -2.04
N GLY A 209 0.66 -3.72 -2.00
CA GLY A 209 1.33 -3.31 -0.76
C GLY A 209 0.52 -2.22 -0.05
N ILE A 210 0.22 -1.13 -0.75
CA ILE A 210 -0.62 -0.01 -0.29
C ILE A 210 -1.96 -0.54 0.26
N LEU A 211 -2.68 -1.31 -0.55
CA LEU A 211 -4.04 -1.73 -0.24
C LEU A 211 -4.11 -2.85 0.81
N LYS A 212 -2.97 -3.42 1.24
CA LYS A 212 -2.91 -4.37 2.36
C LYS A 212 -2.16 -3.82 3.57
N ASP A 213 -1.80 -2.54 3.56
CA ASP A 213 -1.10 -1.91 4.68
C ASP A 213 -2.02 -1.84 5.90
N SER A 214 -1.69 -2.65 6.92
CA SER A 214 -2.45 -2.69 8.16
C SER A 214 -2.15 -1.51 9.08
N ASP A 215 -0.99 -0.86 8.94
CA ASP A 215 -0.60 0.26 9.79
C ASP A 215 -1.32 1.54 9.38
N PHE A 216 -1.47 1.79 8.08
CA PHE A 216 -2.31 2.90 7.62
C PHE A 216 -3.76 2.76 8.12
N ARG A 217 -4.31 1.53 8.10
CA ARG A 217 -5.64 1.23 8.62
C ARG A 217 -5.77 1.45 10.12
N LYS A 218 -4.76 1.04 10.90
CA LYS A 218 -4.71 1.33 12.34
C LYS A 218 -4.72 2.84 12.57
N LEU A 219 -3.98 3.60 11.76
CA LEU A 219 -3.94 5.04 11.88
C LEU A 219 -5.29 5.70 11.55
N ILE A 220 -6.03 5.23 10.55
CA ILE A 220 -7.39 5.72 10.27
C ILE A 220 -8.28 5.56 11.50
N VAL A 221 -8.24 4.39 12.15
CA VAL A 221 -9.04 4.12 13.36
C VAL A 221 -8.61 5.01 14.53
N LEU A 222 -7.30 5.24 14.69
CA LEU A 222 -6.74 6.04 15.77
C LEU A 222 -7.04 7.53 15.60
N GLU A 223 -6.72 8.07 14.43
CA GLU A 223 -6.78 9.49 14.13
C GLU A 223 -8.20 9.95 13.80
N LYS A 224 -9.08 9.03 13.34
CA LYS A 224 -10.45 9.34 12.89
C LYS A 224 -10.48 10.56 11.96
N PRO A 225 -9.81 10.49 10.80
CA PRO A 225 -9.78 11.62 9.88
C PRO A 225 -11.15 11.88 9.26
N GLN A 226 -11.41 13.14 8.92
CA GLN A 226 -12.58 13.50 8.12
C GLN A 226 -12.45 13.03 6.68
N VAL A 227 -11.21 12.93 6.17
CA VAL A 227 -10.93 12.48 4.80
C VAL A 227 -9.76 11.50 4.77
N VAL A 228 -9.93 10.41 4.02
CA VAL A 228 -8.85 9.53 3.56
C VAL A 228 -8.65 9.71 2.05
N LEU A 229 -7.43 9.98 1.60
CA LEU A 229 -7.07 9.98 0.18
C LEU A 229 -6.34 8.70 -0.20
N LEU A 230 -6.67 8.14 -1.37
CA LEU A 230 -5.99 6.97 -1.94
C LEU A 230 -5.69 7.16 -3.44
N SER A 231 -4.42 7.01 -3.82
CA SER A 231 -3.99 6.91 -5.22
C SER A 231 -2.95 5.80 -5.38
N ALA A 232 -3.22 4.84 -6.26
CA ALA A 232 -2.38 3.65 -6.42
C ALA A 232 -2.48 3.04 -7.83
N GLY A 233 -1.56 2.12 -8.15
CA GLY A 233 -1.62 1.31 -9.39
C GLY A 233 -0.70 1.77 -10.52
N GLY A 234 -0.06 2.94 -10.41
CA GLY A 234 0.85 3.46 -11.44
C GLY A 234 2.04 2.53 -11.70
N ARG A 235 2.58 1.93 -10.64
CA ARG A 235 3.68 0.97 -10.73
C ARG A 235 3.28 -0.31 -11.47
N GLU A 236 2.12 -0.86 -11.15
CA GLU A 236 1.57 -2.02 -11.83
C GLU A 236 1.42 -1.78 -13.33
N LEU A 237 0.90 -0.60 -13.72
CA LEU A 237 0.71 -0.22 -15.11
C LEU A 237 2.02 -0.07 -15.90
N PHE A 238 3.02 0.63 -15.34
CA PHE A 238 4.17 1.09 -16.15
C PHE A 238 5.50 0.42 -15.84
N GLU A 239 5.63 -0.27 -14.72
CA GLU A 239 6.89 -0.91 -14.32
C GLU A 239 6.76 -2.43 -14.13
N GLY A 240 5.70 -2.86 -13.44
CA GLY A 240 5.56 -4.22 -12.94
C GLY A 240 5.11 -5.24 -13.98
N TYR A 241 3.99 -4.95 -14.65
CA TYR A 241 3.33 -5.87 -15.59
C TYR A 241 3.31 -5.36 -17.03
N PHE A 242 3.88 -4.17 -17.26
CA PHE A 242 3.78 -3.47 -18.54
C PHE A 242 4.26 -4.33 -19.72
N LYS A 243 5.33 -5.11 -19.52
CA LYS A 243 5.91 -5.96 -20.57
C LYS A 243 5.01 -7.13 -20.94
N GLU A 244 4.24 -7.64 -19.99
CA GLU A 244 3.37 -8.80 -20.08
C GLU A 244 1.99 -8.42 -20.63
N ILE A 245 1.47 -7.24 -20.26
CA ILE A 245 0.13 -6.79 -20.68
C ILE A 245 0.13 -6.12 -22.05
N VAL A 246 1.25 -5.51 -22.48
CA VAL A 246 1.38 -4.91 -23.82
C VAL A 246 1.98 -5.93 -24.78
N LYS A 247 1.48 -5.99 -26.02
CA LYS A 247 2.02 -6.86 -27.06
C LYS A 247 3.47 -6.54 -27.39
N THR A 248 4.19 -7.54 -27.89
CA THR A 248 5.60 -7.42 -28.31
C THR A 248 5.76 -6.79 -29.69
N THR A 249 4.71 -6.78 -30.51
CA THR A 249 4.66 -6.13 -31.83
C THR A 249 3.32 -5.44 -32.04
N ALA A 250 3.34 -4.27 -32.69
CA ALA A 250 2.13 -3.53 -33.01
C ALA A 250 1.27 -4.22 -34.07
N SER A 251 -0.05 -4.12 -33.94
CA SER A 251 -1.02 -4.57 -34.93
C SER A 251 -2.28 -3.70 -34.84
N GLY A 252 -2.24 -2.51 -35.45
CA GLY A 252 -3.34 -1.55 -35.38
C GLY A 252 -3.64 -1.11 -33.95
N ASP A 253 -4.94 -1.02 -33.62
CA ASP A 253 -5.45 -0.56 -32.31
C ASP A 253 -5.48 -1.66 -31.24
N ASP A 254 -4.99 -2.87 -31.56
CA ASP A 254 -4.96 -4.00 -30.65
C ASP A 254 -3.63 -4.02 -29.87
N PHE A 255 -3.58 -3.24 -28.79
CA PHE A 255 -2.37 -2.97 -28.02
C PHE A 255 -1.97 -4.08 -27.03
N PHE A 256 -2.93 -4.84 -26.54
CA PHE A 256 -2.79 -5.60 -25.31
C PHE A 256 -2.85 -7.10 -25.52
N THR A 257 -2.17 -7.84 -24.66
CA THR A 257 -2.24 -9.30 -24.63
C THR A 257 -3.52 -9.75 -23.91
N PRO A 258 -3.94 -11.03 -24.03
CA PRO A 258 -5.04 -11.56 -23.21
C PRO A 258 -4.83 -11.42 -21.70
N TYR A 259 -3.56 -11.31 -21.23
CA TYR A 259 -3.24 -11.06 -19.82
C TYR A 259 -3.77 -9.72 -19.32
N TYR A 260 -3.98 -8.75 -20.21
CA TYR A 260 -4.49 -7.44 -19.81
C TYR A 260 -5.91 -7.50 -19.24
N THR A 261 -6.77 -8.37 -19.77
CA THR A 261 -8.12 -8.55 -19.22
C THR A 261 -8.09 -9.12 -17.80
N ALA A 262 -7.23 -10.12 -17.56
CA ALA A 262 -7.04 -10.68 -16.23
C ALA A 262 -6.45 -9.63 -15.26
N PHE A 263 -5.45 -8.88 -15.73
CA PHE A 263 -4.86 -7.76 -14.99
C PHE A 263 -5.93 -6.74 -14.56
N LYS A 264 -6.81 -6.30 -15.48
CA LYS A 264 -7.89 -5.35 -15.15
C LYS A 264 -8.83 -5.88 -14.08
N ARG A 265 -9.21 -7.16 -14.16
CA ARG A 265 -10.04 -7.80 -13.12
C ARG A 265 -9.33 -7.81 -11.77
N ASP A 266 -8.06 -8.19 -11.73
CA ASP A 266 -7.28 -8.25 -10.50
C ASP A 266 -7.09 -6.85 -9.87
N ILE A 267 -6.95 -5.81 -10.69
CA ILE A 267 -6.91 -4.41 -10.22
C ILE A 267 -8.28 -3.98 -9.66
N ALA A 268 -9.37 -4.32 -10.35
CA ALA A 268 -10.72 -4.00 -9.89
C ALA A 268 -11.02 -4.65 -8.53
N GLU A 269 -10.74 -5.94 -8.37
CA GLU A 269 -10.92 -6.66 -7.10
C GLU A 269 -10.14 -6.02 -5.95
N LEU A 270 -8.89 -5.63 -6.21
CA LEU A 270 -8.07 -4.95 -5.22
C LEU A 270 -8.66 -3.60 -4.79
N TYR A 271 -9.16 -2.80 -5.74
CA TYR A 271 -9.83 -1.53 -5.42
C TYR A 271 -11.14 -1.75 -4.68
N GLU A 272 -11.93 -2.76 -5.06
CA GLU A 272 -13.17 -3.11 -4.37
C GLU A 272 -12.92 -3.47 -2.90
N ASP A 273 -11.95 -4.36 -2.64
CA ASP A 273 -11.56 -4.74 -1.27
C ASP A 273 -11.08 -3.52 -0.46
N ALA A 274 -10.28 -2.65 -1.08
CA ALA A 274 -9.79 -1.45 -0.41
C ALA A 274 -10.91 -0.45 -0.10
N MET A 275 -11.83 -0.22 -1.04
CA MET A 275 -12.93 0.72 -0.86
C MET A 275 -13.93 0.20 0.16
N GLU A 276 -14.25 -1.10 0.17
CA GLU A 276 -15.07 -1.72 1.22
C GLU A 276 -14.45 -1.50 2.60
N ASP A 277 -13.14 -1.71 2.71
CA ASP A 277 -12.42 -1.55 3.96
C ASP A 277 -12.33 -0.09 4.44
N LEU A 278 -12.05 0.84 3.54
CA LEU A 278 -11.90 2.26 3.87
C LEU A 278 -13.25 2.95 4.12
N ALA A 279 -14.28 2.63 3.32
CA ALA A 279 -15.62 3.20 3.46
C ALA A 279 -16.25 2.89 4.83
N THR A 280 -15.84 1.79 5.47
CA THR A 280 -16.30 1.41 6.82
C THR A 280 -15.53 2.09 7.96
N LYS A 281 -14.39 2.75 7.68
CA LYS A 281 -13.47 3.30 8.69
C LYS A 281 -13.30 4.81 8.63
N ALA A 282 -13.59 5.43 7.48
CA ALA A 282 -13.45 6.86 7.26
C ALA A 282 -14.81 7.51 6.99
N GLU A 283 -14.94 8.78 7.37
CA GLU A 283 -16.13 9.58 7.07
C GLU A 283 -16.27 9.78 5.56
N ASN A 284 -15.21 10.27 4.92
CA ASN A 284 -15.11 10.42 3.48
C ASN A 284 -13.83 9.77 2.96
N VAL A 285 -13.94 9.03 1.85
CA VAL A 285 -12.80 8.49 1.11
C VAL A 285 -12.76 9.16 -0.25
N ILE A 286 -11.62 9.71 -0.64
CA ILE A 286 -11.41 10.24 -1.97
C ILE A 286 -10.36 9.37 -2.66
N VAL A 287 -10.69 8.90 -3.86
CA VAL A 287 -9.82 8.06 -4.67
C VAL A 287 -9.53 8.74 -6.01
N SER A 288 -8.36 8.46 -6.59
CA SER A 288 -8.00 8.99 -7.91
C SER A 288 -7.15 8.00 -8.68
N GLY A 289 -7.31 8.00 -10.00
CA GLY A 289 -6.30 7.47 -10.91
C GLY A 289 -5.25 8.54 -11.23
N TYR A 290 -4.77 8.54 -12.47
CA TYR A 290 -3.71 9.44 -12.94
C TYR A 290 -4.14 10.23 -14.17
N ASP A 291 -3.38 11.28 -14.48
CA ASP A 291 -3.49 12.02 -15.73
C ASP A 291 -2.76 11.32 -16.90
N HIS A 292 -3.00 11.78 -18.12
CA HIS A 292 -2.41 11.26 -19.35
C HIS A 292 -0.92 11.58 -19.43
N VAL A 293 -0.10 10.53 -19.33
CA VAL A 293 1.38 10.56 -19.40
C VAL A 293 1.93 10.68 -20.85
N VAL A 294 1.49 11.68 -21.62
CA VAL A 294 1.70 11.76 -23.09
C VAL A 294 2.77 12.75 -23.56
N TYR A 295 3.24 13.66 -22.70
CA TYR A 295 4.05 14.81 -23.13
C TYR A 295 5.57 14.60 -23.08
N LYS A 296 6.03 13.68 -22.23
CA LYS A 296 7.47 13.38 -22.05
C LYS A 296 7.76 11.96 -22.50
N LYS A 297 9.02 11.75 -22.90
CA LYS A 297 9.54 10.44 -23.32
C LYS A 297 10.41 9.88 -22.22
N GLY A 298 10.37 8.57 -22.05
CA GLY A 298 11.17 7.84 -21.08
C GLY A 298 11.17 6.35 -21.37
N ALA A 299 11.34 5.53 -20.33
CA ALA A 299 11.47 4.09 -20.47
C ALA A 299 10.25 3.42 -21.11
N VAL A 300 9.04 3.95 -20.88
CA VAL A 300 7.79 3.41 -21.45
C VAL A 300 7.74 3.73 -22.95
N HIS A 301 7.99 4.98 -23.31
CA HIS A 301 8.11 5.41 -24.71
C HIS A 301 9.15 4.59 -25.48
N ASP A 302 10.34 4.41 -24.90
CA ASP A 302 11.43 3.67 -25.54
C ASP A 302 11.09 2.19 -25.74
N LEU A 303 10.39 1.57 -24.78
CA LEU A 303 9.94 0.18 -24.92
C LEU A 303 8.91 0.04 -26.04
N LEU A 304 7.91 0.92 -26.09
CA LEU A 304 6.86 0.88 -27.11
C LEU A 304 7.44 1.16 -28.51
N THR A 305 8.40 2.09 -28.60
CA THR A 305 9.15 2.36 -29.84
C THR A 305 9.87 1.10 -30.33
N LYS A 306 10.60 0.41 -29.45
CA LYS A 306 11.31 -0.85 -29.78
C LYS A 306 10.37 -1.97 -30.22
N ARG A 307 9.12 -1.95 -29.74
CA ARG A 307 8.07 -2.91 -30.11
C ARG A 307 7.29 -2.50 -31.37
N GLY A 308 7.66 -1.38 -32.00
CA GLY A 308 7.11 -0.96 -33.29
C GLY A 308 5.73 -0.31 -33.23
N PHE A 309 5.30 0.20 -32.07
CA PHE A 309 4.02 0.92 -31.96
C PHE A 309 4.11 2.27 -32.68
N SER A 310 3.19 2.50 -33.63
CA SER A 310 3.08 3.75 -34.39
C SER A 310 2.44 4.87 -33.59
N ASP A 311 1.47 4.55 -32.72
CA ASP A 311 0.85 5.49 -31.79
C ASP A 311 1.09 5.06 -30.34
N ILE A 312 2.22 5.51 -29.81
CA ILE A 312 2.65 5.23 -28.43
C ILE A 312 1.73 5.90 -27.41
N ASN A 313 1.18 7.07 -27.76
CA ASN A 313 0.33 7.83 -26.86
C ASN A 313 -1.04 7.17 -26.73
N ALA A 314 -1.60 6.60 -27.79
CA ALA A 314 -2.82 5.82 -27.70
C ALA A 314 -2.72 4.65 -26.70
N VAL A 315 -1.58 3.93 -26.68
CA VAL A 315 -1.35 2.85 -25.70
C VAL A 315 -1.35 3.39 -24.27
N LYS A 316 -0.60 4.48 -24.02
CA LYS A 316 -0.49 5.09 -22.69
C LYS A 316 -1.83 5.66 -22.22
N THR A 317 -2.53 6.37 -23.10
CA THR A 317 -3.87 6.91 -22.84
C THR A 317 -4.85 5.80 -22.49
N LYS A 318 -4.88 4.70 -23.26
CA LYS A 318 -5.79 3.59 -23.00
C LYS A 318 -5.54 2.90 -21.65
N LEU A 319 -4.27 2.76 -21.24
CA LEU A 319 -3.94 2.22 -19.91
C LEU A 319 -4.43 3.12 -18.78
N ILE A 320 -4.24 4.44 -18.92
CA ILE A 320 -4.71 5.42 -17.94
C ILE A 320 -6.24 5.47 -17.90
N ASP A 321 -6.90 5.49 -19.04
CA ASP A 321 -8.36 5.54 -19.12
C ASP A 321 -8.99 4.29 -18.48
N ASP A 322 -8.50 3.09 -18.81
CA ASP A 322 -9.04 1.85 -18.24
C ASP A 322 -8.84 1.77 -16.72
N LEU A 323 -7.72 2.26 -16.19
CA LEU A 323 -7.52 2.32 -14.74
C LEU A 323 -8.49 3.31 -14.09
N ASN A 324 -8.62 4.51 -14.65
CA ASN A 324 -9.53 5.53 -14.12
C ASN A 324 -10.99 5.05 -14.15
N GLU A 325 -11.41 4.37 -15.21
CA GLU A 325 -12.75 3.75 -15.32
C GLU A 325 -12.98 2.67 -14.25
N ILE A 326 -11.98 1.83 -13.96
CA ILE A 326 -12.06 0.84 -12.87
C ILE A 326 -12.24 1.53 -11.52
N ILE A 327 -11.45 2.58 -11.24
CA ILE A 327 -11.50 3.29 -9.96
C ILE A 327 -12.85 3.99 -9.79
N ASP A 328 -13.33 4.69 -10.82
CA ASP A 328 -14.63 5.38 -10.80
C ASP A 328 -15.78 4.40 -10.57
N ALA A 329 -15.79 3.28 -11.31
CA ALA A 329 -16.80 2.24 -11.15
C ALA A 329 -16.79 1.59 -9.77
N SER A 330 -15.62 1.41 -9.17
CA SER A 330 -15.50 0.90 -7.80
C SER A 330 -15.97 1.92 -6.77
N ALA A 331 -15.63 3.20 -6.95
CA ALA A 331 -16.02 4.28 -6.03
C ALA A 331 -17.54 4.47 -5.99
N ALA A 332 -18.19 4.40 -7.16
CA ALA A 332 -19.64 4.58 -7.31
C ALA A 332 -20.51 3.58 -6.51
N LYS A 333 -19.91 2.51 -5.96
CA LYS A 333 -20.61 1.51 -5.12
C LYS A 333 -20.86 1.99 -3.69
N TYR A 334 -20.21 3.06 -3.25
CA TYR A 334 -20.25 3.55 -1.88
C TYR A 334 -20.63 5.03 -1.85
N THR A 335 -21.52 5.42 -0.95
CA THR A 335 -22.02 6.81 -0.87
C THR A 335 -21.01 7.78 -0.29
N ASN A 336 -20.00 7.28 0.43
CA ASN A 336 -18.95 8.07 1.06
C ASN A 336 -17.57 7.88 0.41
N VAL A 337 -17.52 7.29 -0.80
CA VAL A 337 -16.31 7.18 -1.60
C VAL A 337 -16.46 8.03 -2.87
N PHE A 338 -15.53 8.94 -3.08
CA PHE A 338 -15.59 9.94 -4.16
C PHE A 338 -14.40 9.81 -5.08
N TYR A 339 -14.67 9.66 -6.37
CA TYR A 339 -13.62 9.65 -7.39
C TYR A 339 -13.26 11.08 -7.82
N VAL A 340 -11.96 11.35 -7.94
CA VAL A 340 -11.38 12.57 -8.52
C VAL A 340 -10.72 12.22 -9.84
N ASP A 341 -11.32 12.69 -10.93
CA ASP A 341 -10.75 12.57 -12.26
C ASP A 341 -9.62 13.58 -12.46
N LEU A 342 -8.40 13.07 -12.58
CA LEU A 342 -7.21 13.87 -12.83
C LEU A 342 -6.92 14.03 -14.33
N ARG A 343 -7.60 13.31 -15.22
CA ARG A 343 -7.33 13.36 -16.66
C ARG A 343 -7.59 14.76 -17.22
N GLY A 344 -6.65 15.26 -18.00
CA GLY A 344 -6.69 16.60 -18.59
C GLY A 344 -6.40 17.73 -17.60
N THR A 345 -5.80 17.45 -16.44
CA THR A 345 -5.37 18.48 -15.47
C THR A 345 -4.03 19.11 -15.86
N LEU A 346 -3.11 18.29 -16.36
CA LEU A 346 -1.74 18.58 -16.73
C LEU A 346 -1.62 18.75 -18.24
N THR A 347 -2.22 19.82 -18.75
CA THR A 347 -2.35 20.09 -20.18
C THR A 347 -1.07 20.65 -20.82
N ASN A 348 -0.08 21.06 -20.02
CA ASN A 348 1.16 21.61 -20.55
C ASN A 348 2.34 20.65 -20.36
N PRO A 349 3.20 20.45 -21.38
CA PRO A 349 4.43 19.66 -21.24
C PRO A 349 5.36 20.15 -20.13
N SER A 350 5.27 21.43 -19.75
CA SER A 350 6.02 22.04 -18.65
C SER A 350 5.50 21.66 -17.27
N ASP A 351 4.37 20.98 -17.15
CA ASP A 351 3.83 20.48 -15.89
C ASP A 351 4.48 19.15 -15.47
N TRP A 352 5.27 18.55 -16.36
CA TRP A 352 5.86 17.22 -16.22
C TRP A 352 7.37 17.30 -15.98
N GLN A 353 7.84 16.59 -14.95
CA GLN A 353 9.27 16.43 -14.66
C GLN A 353 9.90 15.38 -15.56
N ASP A 354 9.23 14.23 -15.66
CA ASP A 354 9.64 13.10 -16.49
C ASP A 354 8.42 12.47 -17.20
N GLU A 355 8.57 11.27 -17.76
CA GLU A 355 7.49 10.59 -18.47
C GLU A 355 6.26 10.30 -17.60
N LEU A 356 6.44 10.02 -16.31
CA LEU A 356 5.38 9.51 -15.43
C LEU A 356 5.03 10.46 -14.28
N HIS A 357 5.92 11.41 -13.97
CA HIS A 357 5.79 12.27 -12.80
C HIS A 357 5.59 13.74 -13.18
N PRO A 358 4.58 14.39 -12.59
CA PRO A 358 4.48 15.85 -12.57
C PRO A 358 5.71 16.49 -11.91
N ASN A 359 5.96 17.75 -12.21
CA ASN A 359 6.84 18.57 -11.39
C ASN A 359 6.04 19.32 -10.30
N ALA A 360 6.71 20.16 -9.52
CA ALA A 360 6.06 20.92 -8.45
C ALA A 360 4.87 21.78 -8.94
N ALA A 361 4.91 22.35 -10.15
CA ALA A 361 3.79 23.12 -10.69
C ALA A 361 2.62 22.21 -11.11
N GLY A 362 2.92 21.05 -11.71
CA GLY A 362 1.91 20.04 -12.02
C GLY A 362 1.25 19.48 -10.76
N PHE A 363 2.04 19.15 -9.74
CA PHE A 363 1.52 18.69 -8.45
C PHE A 363 0.64 19.72 -7.75
N SER A 364 0.93 21.02 -7.89
CA SER A 364 0.03 22.07 -7.37
C SER A 364 -1.35 21.98 -8.02
N LYS A 365 -1.43 21.80 -9.35
CA LYS A 365 -2.72 21.68 -10.06
C LYS A 365 -3.49 20.43 -9.63
N ILE A 366 -2.79 19.32 -9.41
CA ILE A 366 -3.38 18.10 -8.86
C ILE A 366 -3.92 18.34 -7.45
N ALA A 367 -3.13 19.00 -6.59
CA ALA A 367 -3.56 19.32 -5.24
C ALA A 367 -4.81 20.21 -5.23
N ASP A 368 -4.95 21.14 -6.19
CA ASP A 368 -6.15 21.98 -6.31
C ASP A 368 -7.42 21.16 -6.63
N LYS A 369 -7.31 20.09 -7.43
CA LYS A 369 -8.43 19.14 -7.66
C LYS A 369 -8.85 18.44 -6.37
N PHE A 370 -7.88 17.98 -5.58
CA PHE A 370 -8.16 17.37 -4.27
C PHE A 370 -8.72 18.37 -3.27
N LYS A 371 -8.19 19.60 -3.21
CA LYS A 371 -8.71 20.67 -2.34
C LYS A 371 -10.18 20.91 -2.61
N ALA A 372 -10.56 21.10 -3.87
CA ALA A 372 -11.95 21.31 -4.26
C ALA A 372 -12.86 20.15 -3.81
N LYS A 373 -12.39 18.90 -3.97
CA LYS A 373 -13.18 17.73 -3.53
C LYS A 373 -13.25 17.61 -2.01
N ILE A 374 -12.16 17.89 -1.28
CA ILE A 374 -12.15 17.89 0.19
C ILE A 374 -13.16 18.92 0.72
N GLU A 375 -13.15 20.14 0.17
CA GLU A 375 -14.10 21.19 0.56
C GLU A 375 -15.55 20.77 0.29
N GLU A 376 -15.83 20.20 -0.89
CA GLU A 376 -17.15 19.68 -1.26
C GLU A 376 -17.68 18.66 -0.26
N VAL A 377 -16.87 17.67 0.13
CA VAL A 377 -17.33 16.54 0.97
C VAL A 377 -17.29 16.82 2.47
N THR A 378 -16.61 17.89 2.91
CA THR A 378 -16.51 18.24 4.34
C THR A 378 -17.32 19.48 4.74
N THR A 379 -17.85 20.23 3.78
CA THR A 379 -18.72 21.39 4.04
C THR A 379 -20.21 21.06 3.85
N SER A 380 -20.51 19.89 3.26
CA SER A 380 -21.86 19.35 3.09
C SER A 380 -22.35 18.68 4.37
#